data_AF-A0A950MNM8-F1
#
_entry.id   AF-A0A950MNM8-F1
#
_cell.length_a   1.000
_cell.length_b   1.000
_cell.length_c   1.000
_cell.angle_alpha   90.00
_cell.angle_beta   90.00
_cell.angle_gamma   90.00
#
_symmetry.space_group_name_H-M   'P 1'
#
loop_
_entity.id
_entity.type
_entity.pdbx_description
1 polymer ?
#
loop_
_entity_poly.entity_id
_entity_poly.type
_entity_poly.pdbx_seq_one_letter_code
_entity_poly.pdbx_strand_id
1 'polypeptide(L)'
;METRLVQLLGSFIGVTADYALARLELAYRYPPRLVPPMIDRLSDASEESLRENWSAVEAQLEGAIRYVKQIEALSSTPIRSDAAFGWLERCVRELDQYARALRWVLTVTERENSEGEGI
;
A
#
# COMPACT_ATOMS: atom_id res chain seq x y z
N MET A 1 11.18 19.86 1.39
CA MET A 1 11.01 18.51 0.82
C MET A 1 10.37 17.58 1.84
N GLU A 2 10.87 17.59 3.08
CA GLU A 2 10.36 16.86 4.25
C GLU A 2 8.83 16.95 4.45
N THR A 3 8.23 18.14 4.36
CA THR A 3 6.77 18.31 4.55
C THR A 3 5.91 17.55 3.54
N ARG A 4 6.36 17.44 2.27
CA ARG A 4 5.62 16.73 1.23
C ARG A 4 5.73 15.21 1.42
N LEU A 5 6.90 14.73 1.83
CA LEU A 5 7.12 13.33 2.18
C LEU A 5 6.27 12.91 3.39
N VAL A 6 6.28 13.72 4.45
CA VAL A 6 5.46 13.48 5.66
C VAL A 6 3.96 13.45 5.32
N GLN A 7 3.48 14.35 4.46
CA GLN A 7 2.09 14.34 3.99
C GLN A 7 1.74 13.09 3.17
N LEU A 8 2.65 12.65 2.31
CA LEU A 8 2.48 11.46 1.48
C LEU A 8 2.46 10.19 2.35
N LEU A 9 3.37 10.10 3.33
CA LEU A 9 3.42 9.04 4.33
C LEU A 9 2.18 9.03 5.21
N GLY A 10 1.74 10.20 5.68
CA GLY A 10 0.50 10.32 6.45
C GLY A 10 -0.73 9.85 5.66
N SER A 11 -0.80 10.20 4.37
CA SER A 11 -1.87 9.71 3.48
C SER A 11 -1.78 8.20 3.27
N PHE A 12 -0.58 7.67 3.04
CA PHE A 12 -0.33 6.23 2.90
C PHE A 12 -0.77 5.47 4.15
N ILE A 13 -0.33 5.89 5.33
CA ILE A 13 -0.70 5.30 6.63
C ILE A 13 -2.21 5.33 6.85
N GLY A 14 -2.87 6.44 6.49
CA GLY A 14 -4.32 6.57 6.56
C GLY A 14 -5.02 5.51 5.72
N VAL A 15 -4.65 5.38 4.44
CA VAL A 15 -5.25 4.38 3.55
C VAL A 15 -4.88 2.95 3.94
N THR A 16 -3.72 2.70 4.54
CA THR A 16 -3.38 1.38 5.09
C THR A 16 -4.34 0.98 6.23
N ALA A 17 -4.79 1.93 7.04
CA ALA A 17 -5.79 1.67 8.08
C ALA A 17 -7.17 1.31 7.47
N ASP A 18 -7.60 2.06 6.46
CA ASP A 18 -8.85 1.76 5.72
C ASP A 18 -8.77 0.39 5.03
N TYR A 19 -7.62 0.05 4.45
CA TYR A 19 -7.34 -1.26 3.88
C TYR A 19 -7.48 -2.38 4.92
N ALA A 20 -6.91 -2.19 6.11
CA ALA A 20 -6.98 -3.17 7.19
C ALA A 20 -8.43 -3.44 7.64
N LEU A 21 -9.26 -2.39 7.67
CA LEU A 21 -10.69 -2.52 7.97
C LEU A 21 -11.44 -3.27 6.86
N ALA A 22 -11.27 -2.88 5.59
CA ALA A 22 -11.90 -3.57 4.46
C ALA A 22 -11.49 -5.05 4.39
N ARG A 23 -10.22 -5.35 4.69
CA ARG A 23 -9.70 -6.71 4.80
C ARG A 23 -10.37 -7.49 5.93
N LEU A 24 -10.54 -6.89 7.10
CA LEU A 24 -11.21 -7.53 8.24
C LEU A 24 -12.67 -7.85 7.91
N GLU A 25 -13.38 -6.92 7.26
CA GLU A 25 -14.77 -7.15 6.82
C GLU A 25 -14.88 -8.31 5.84
N LEU A 26 -13.97 -8.40 4.86
CA LEU A 26 -13.92 -9.54 3.95
C LEU A 26 -13.55 -10.85 4.65
N ALA A 27 -12.59 -10.82 5.57
CA ALA A 27 -12.18 -11.99 6.34
C ALA A 27 -13.29 -12.53 7.25
N TYR A 28 -14.18 -11.64 7.72
CA TYR A 28 -15.35 -12.04 8.50
C TYR A 28 -16.44 -12.71 7.64
N ARG A 29 -16.60 -12.25 6.38
CA ARG A 29 -17.67 -12.73 5.48
C ARG A 29 -17.27 -13.97 4.67
N TYR A 30 -15.99 -14.13 4.36
CA TYR A 30 -15.50 -15.16 3.46
C TYR A 30 -14.52 -16.11 4.15
N PRO A 31 -14.37 -17.36 3.65
CA PRO A 31 -13.45 -18.33 4.23
C PRO A 31 -11.99 -17.82 4.25
N PRO A 32 -11.16 -18.30 5.20
CA PRO A 32 -9.76 -17.87 5.37
C PRO A 32 -8.89 -17.95 4.10
N ARG A 33 -9.25 -18.83 3.16
CA ARG A 33 -8.53 -19.01 1.88
C ARG A 33 -8.71 -17.85 0.90
N LEU A 34 -9.71 -17.00 1.10
CA LEU A 34 -10.02 -15.81 0.29
C LEU A 34 -9.69 -14.52 1.03
N VAL A 35 -8.83 -14.59 2.05
CA VAL A 35 -8.48 -13.39 2.84
C VAL A 35 -7.39 -12.62 2.11
N PRO A 36 -7.56 -11.30 1.92
CA PRO A 36 -6.53 -10.45 1.35
C PRO A 36 -5.21 -10.54 2.14
N PRO A 37 -4.05 -10.34 1.50
CA PRO A 37 -2.78 -10.27 2.22
C PRO A 37 -2.75 -9.08 3.19
N MET A 38 -1.86 -9.13 4.18
CA MET A 38 -1.70 -8.02 5.13
C MET A 38 -0.65 -7.05 4.59
N ILE A 39 -0.90 -5.75 4.74
CA ILE A 39 0.08 -4.70 4.52
C ILE A 39 0.43 -4.16 5.90
N ASP A 40 1.69 -4.28 6.27
CA ASP A 40 2.19 -3.79 7.54
C ASP A 40 2.12 -2.27 7.55
N ARG A 41 1.77 -1.75 8.72
CA ARG A 41 1.67 -0.31 8.94
C ARG A 41 3.06 0.23 9.22
N LEU A 42 3.43 1.32 8.55
CA LEU A 42 4.60 2.12 8.93
C LEU A 42 4.35 2.73 10.32
N SER A 43 5.32 2.54 11.22
CA SER A 43 5.25 2.96 12.62
C SER A 43 5.03 4.46 12.77
N ASP A 44 5.60 5.24 11.86
CA ASP A 44 5.60 6.70 11.86
C ASP A 44 5.88 7.25 10.46
N ALA A 45 5.60 8.54 10.27
CA ALA A 45 5.81 9.25 9.01
C ALA A 45 7.23 9.83 8.91
N SER A 46 8.25 9.02 9.18
CA SER A 46 9.66 9.39 9.03
C SER A 46 10.29 8.76 7.79
N GLU A 47 11.32 9.42 7.27
CA GLU A 47 12.10 8.89 6.14
C GLU A 47 12.92 7.65 6.55
N GLU A 48 13.40 7.60 7.80
CA GLU A 48 14.14 6.45 8.34
C GLU A 48 13.28 5.18 8.34
N SER A 49 12.10 5.23 8.96
CA SER A 49 11.15 4.11 8.98
C SER A 49 10.68 3.72 7.59
N LEU A 50 10.56 4.70 6.68
CA LEU A 50 10.32 4.43 5.27
C LEU A 50 11.48 3.61 4.70
N ARG A 51 12.72 4.08 4.74
CA ARG A 51 13.87 3.38 4.14
C ARG A 51 14.06 1.95 4.68
N GLU A 52 13.83 1.74 5.97
CA GLU A 52 13.98 0.42 6.60
C GLU A 52 12.89 -0.57 6.16
N ASN A 53 11.63 -0.12 6.12
CA ASN A 53 10.47 -1.02 5.97
C ASN A 53 9.86 -0.99 4.56
N TRP A 54 10.28 -0.06 3.70
CA TRP A 54 9.63 0.17 2.39
C TRP A 54 9.62 -1.06 1.50
N SER A 55 10.73 -1.80 1.46
CA SER A 55 10.84 -3.01 0.64
C SER A 55 9.81 -4.08 1.02
N ALA A 56 9.54 -4.25 2.32
CA ALA A 56 8.54 -5.18 2.81
C ALA A 56 7.12 -4.71 2.49
N VAL A 57 6.82 -3.44 2.76
CA VAL A 57 5.52 -2.82 2.47
C VAL A 57 5.20 -2.90 0.98
N GLU A 58 6.18 -2.67 0.12
CA GLU A 58 6.03 -2.74 -1.33
C GLU A 58 5.72 -4.16 -1.82
N ALA A 59 6.41 -5.18 -1.29
CA ALA A 59 6.13 -6.58 -1.61
C ALA A 59 4.72 -7.01 -1.15
N GLN A 60 4.27 -6.52 0.02
CA GLN A 60 2.93 -6.77 0.53
C GLN A 60 1.85 -6.10 -0.31
N LEU A 61 2.08 -4.85 -0.73
CA LEU A 61 1.21 -4.13 -1.64
C LEU A 61 1.09 -4.85 -2.99
N GLU A 62 2.19 -5.37 -3.53
CA GLU A 62 2.15 -6.20 -4.75
C GLU A 62 1.31 -7.47 -4.54
N GLY A 63 1.38 -8.08 -3.36
CA GLY A 63 0.48 -9.16 -2.95
C GLY A 63 -0.99 -8.74 -3.02
N ALA A 64 -1.33 -7.59 -2.44
CA ALA A 64 -2.69 -7.06 -2.42
C ALA A 64 -3.22 -6.74 -3.83
N ILE A 65 -2.37 -6.17 -4.70
CA ILE A 65 -2.68 -5.92 -6.11
C ILE A 65 -2.97 -7.24 -6.84
N ARG A 66 -2.14 -8.27 -6.64
CA ARG A 66 -2.35 -9.59 -7.26
C ARG A 66 -3.66 -10.23 -6.79
N TYR A 67 -3.97 -10.12 -5.50
CA TYR A 67 -5.23 -10.59 -4.94
C TYR A 67 -6.44 -9.93 -5.60
N VAL A 68 -6.45 -8.58 -5.71
CA VAL A 68 -7.54 -7.84 -6.38
C VAL A 68 -7.71 -8.33 -7.81
N LYS A 69 -6.63 -8.41 -8.59
CA LYS A 69 -6.67 -8.88 -9.99
C LYS A 69 -7.19 -10.31 -10.11
N GLN A 70 -6.82 -11.19 -9.18
CA GLN A 70 -7.32 -12.56 -9.16
C GLN A 70 -8.83 -12.61 -8.96
N ILE A 71 -9.36 -11.83 -8.01
CA ILE A 71 -10.80 -11.77 -7.76
C ILE A 71 -11.56 -11.13 -8.94
N GLU A 72 -11.03 -10.06 -9.54
CA GLU A 72 -11.62 -9.43 -10.72
C GLU A 72 -11.73 -10.40 -11.91
N ALA A 73 -10.71 -11.23 -12.12
CA ALA A 73 -10.66 -12.24 -13.17
C ALA A 73 -11.69 -13.37 -12.96
N LEU A 74 -12.17 -13.58 -11.74
CA LEU A 74 -13.21 -14.56 -11.42
C LEU A 74 -14.59 -13.92 -11.61
N SER A 75 -15.06 -13.90 -12.86
CA SER A 75 -16.26 -13.21 -13.36
C SER A 75 -17.59 -13.51 -12.65
N SER A 76 -17.65 -14.48 -11.73
CA SER A 76 -18.89 -14.95 -11.10
C SER A 76 -18.77 -15.20 -9.59
N THR A 77 -17.81 -14.56 -8.91
CA THR A 77 -17.64 -14.76 -7.46
C THR A 77 -18.47 -13.76 -6.64
N PRO A 78 -19.15 -14.18 -5.57
CA PRO A 78 -19.94 -13.29 -4.72
C PRO A 78 -19.10 -12.18 -4.09
N ILE A 79 -17.81 -12.46 -3.84
CA ILE A 79 -16.85 -11.49 -3.31
C ILE A 79 -16.63 -10.29 -4.25
N ARG A 80 -16.70 -10.47 -5.57
CA ARG A 80 -16.52 -9.36 -6.54
C ARG A 80 -17.64 -8.32 -6.44
N SER A 81 -18.85 -8.75 -6.11
CA SER A 81 -20.02 -7.86 -5.93
C SER A 81 -20.14 -7.34 -4.50
N ASP A 82 -19.22 -7.71 -3.60
CA ASP A 82 -19.24 -7.26 -2.21
C ASP A 82 -18.74 -5.82 -2.09
N ALA A 83 -19.48 -4.99 -1.35
CA ALA A 83 -19.09 -3.61 -1.09
C ALA A 83 -17.73 -3.51 -0.37
N ALA A 84 -17.40 -4.46 0.50
CA ALA A 84 -16.10 -4.50 1.18
C ALA A 84 -14.95 -4.80 0.21
N PHE A 85 -15.21 -5.58 -0.85
CA PHE A 85 -14.24 -5.79 -1.92
C PHE A 85 -14.05 -4.53 -2.76
N GLY A 86 -15.13 -3.83 -3.14
CA GLY A 86 -15.02 -2.55 -3.84
C GLY A 86 -14.26 -1.49 -3.03
N TRP A 87 -14.44 -1.47 -1.71
CA TRP A 87 -13.66 -0.61 -0.82
C TRP A 87 -12.19 -1.02 -0.78
N LEU A 88 -11.90 -2.32 -0.63
CA LEU A 88 -10.53 -2.82 -0.65
C LEU A 88 -9.81 -2.51 -1.95
N GLU A 89 -10.47 -2.71 -3.09
CA GLU A 89 -9.95 -2.40 -4.42
C GLU A 89 -9.56 -0.93 -4.52
N ARG A 90 -10.43 -0.04 -4.03
CA ARG A 90 -10.15 1.40 -3.98
C ARG A 90 -8.91 1.69 -3.13
N CYS A 91 -8.81 1.14 -1.92
CA CYS A 91 -7.65 1.33 -1.06
C CYS A 91 -6.36 0.84 -1.73
N VAL A 92 -6.38 -0.32 -2.38
CA VAL A 92 -5.21 -0.85 -3.11
C VAL A 92 -4.76 0.08 -4.24
N ARG A 93 -5.70 0.67 -4.98
CA ARG A 93 -5.39 1.65 -6.04
C ARG A 93 -4.78 2.93 -5.48
N GLU A 94 -5.32 3.44 -4.37
CA GLU A 94 -4.77 4.63 -3.70
C GLU A 94 -3.36 4.34 -3.13
N LEU A 95 -3.16 3.19 -2.49
CA LEU A 95 -1.85 2.75 -2.00
C LEU A 95 -0.82 2.60 -3.13
N ASP A 96 -1.19 2.03 -4.30
CA ASP A 96 -0.29 1.96 -5.46
C ASP A 96 0.13 3.34 -5.96
N GLN A 97 -0.79 4.31 -5.98
CA GLN A 97 -0.48 5.68 -6.37
C GLN A 97 0.49 6.34 -5.39
N TYR A 98 0.23 6.21 -4.09
CA TYR A 98 1.13 6.74 -3.06
C TYR A 98 2.49 6.03 -3.07
N ALA A 99 2.52 4.72 -3.31
CA ALA A 99 3.77 3.97 -3.39
C ALA A 99 4.64 4.38 -4.58
N ARG A 100 4.04 4.63 -5.75
CA ARG A 100 4.77 5.19 -6.90
C ARG A 100 5.34 6.57 -6.60
N ALA A 101 4.59 7.42 -5.90
CA ALA A 101 5.05 8.73 -5.49
C ALA A 101 6.19 8.64 -4.45
N LEU A 102 6.08 7.74 -3.47
CA LEU A 102 7.12 7.50 -2.45
C LEU A 102 8.41 6.99 -3.10
N ARG A 103 8.30 6.02 -4.01
CA ARG A 103 9.44 5.50 -4.78
C ARG A 103 10.14 6.61 -5.56
N TRP A 104 9.39 7.49 -6.22
CA TRP A 104 9.98 8.62 -6.94
C TRP A 104 10.75 9.56 -6.01
N VAL A 105 10.19 9.89 -4.84
CA VAL A 105 10.88 10.73 -3.84
C VAL A 105 12.18 10.06 -3.39
N LEU A 106 12.16 8.77 -3.04
CA LEU A 106 13.36 8.04 -2.63
C LEU A 106 14.46 8.08 -3.69
N THR A 107 14.11 7.80 -4.95
CA THR A 107 15.07 7.80 -6.07
C THR A 107 15.66 9.19 -6.35
N VAL A 108 14.89 10.27 -6.17
CA VAL A 108 15.40 11.63 -6.33
C VAL A 108 16.37 11.97 -5.21
N THR A 109 16.04 11.66 -3.96
CA THR A 109 16.90 11.92 -2.80
C THR A 109 18.22 11.14 -2.87
N GLU A 110 18.20 9.90 -3.38
CA GLU A 110 19.43 9.11 -3.61
C GLU A 110 20.37 9.76 -4.65
N ARG A 111 19.81 10.38 -5.71
CA ARG A 111 20.60 11.08 -6.71
C ARG A 111 21.23 12.36 -6.18
N GLU A 112 20.46 13.16 -5.44
CA GLU A 112 20.97 14.40 -4.83
C GLU A 112 22.10 14.14 -3.84
N ASN A 113 22.00 13.08 -3.02
CA ASN A 113 23.07 12.69 -2.09
C ASN A 113 24.34 12.21 -2.83
N SER A 114 24.18 11.51 -3.96
CA SER A 114 25.32 11.01 -4.75
C SER A 114 26.07 12.12 -5.49
N GLU A 115 25.40 13.22 -5.84
CA GLU A 115 26.00 14.38 -6.53
C GLU A 115 26.69 15.34 -5.54
N GLY A 116 26.34 15.30 -4.24
CA GLY A 116 26.92 16.15 -3.19
C GLY A 116 28.23 15.68 -2.58
N GLU A 117 28.57 14.38 -2.67
CA GLU A 117 29.85 13.82 -2.17
C GLU A 117 31.01 13.90 -3.17
N GLY A 118 30.80 14.54 -4.33
CA GLY A 118 31.75 14.62 -5.44
C GLY A 118 32.53 15.94 -5.58
N ILE A 119 32.68 16.75 -4.52
CA ILE A 119 33.48 18.00 -4.54
C ILE A 119 34.46 18.04 -3.37
#